data_AF-A0A1G0HGL4-F1
#
_entry.id   AF-A0A1G0HGL4-F1
#
_cell.length_a   1.000
_cell.length_b   1.000
_cell.length_c   1.000
_cell.angle_alpha   90.00
_cell.angle_beta   90.00
_cell.angle_gamma   90.00
#
_symmetry.space_group_name_H-M   'P 1'
#
loop_
_entity.id
_entity.type
_entity.pdbx_description
1 polymer ?
#
loop_
_entity_poly.entity_id
_entity_poly.type
_entity_poly.pdbx_seq_one_letter_code
_entity_poly.pdbx_strand_id
1 'polypeptide(L)'
;MTIRSKVTHKTLKDLEKITGSKLTLGRLIWAIRQADEISQVDFAKQLFITKQHLCDIERGRKPISPKLAAKYAEILGYSKAQFIRLALQDLVDRDGLNVQVEIIPTKRRGKHHDDSRMAA
;
A
#
# COMPACT_ATOMS: atom_id res chain seq x y z
N MET A 1 -0.20 -9.86 6.54
CA MET A 1 -1.47 -10.61 6.55
C MET A 1 -1.75 -11.09 5.15
N THR A 2 -2.17 -12.34 4.95
CA THR A 2 -2.60 -12.85 3.65
C THR A 2 -4.04 -13.33 3.79
N ILE A 3 -4.91 -12.92 2.87
CA ILE A 3 -6.33 -13.29 2.87
C ILE A 3 -6.43 -14.72 2.32
N ARG A 4 -6.26 -15.72 3.19
CA ARG A 4 -6.31 -17.14 2.80
C ARG A 4 -7.65 -17.82 3.07
N SER A 5 -8.48 -17.23 3.93
CA SER A 5 -9.75 -17.84 4.33
C SER A 5 -10.87 -17.49 3.34
N LYS A 6 -11.65 -18.50 2.94
CA LYS A 6 -12.88 -18.35 2.14
C LYS A 6 -13.86 -17.36 2.80
N VAL A 7 -13.92 -17.37 4.13
CA VAL A 7 -14.77 -16.45 4.91
C VAL A 7 -14.32 -15.02 4.70
N THR A 8 -13.02 -14.73 4.87
CA THR A 8 -12.46 -13.38 4.68
C THR A 8 -12.71 -12.86 3.26
N HIS A 9 -12.59 -13.71 2.24
CA HIS A 9 -12.87 -13.32 0.87
C HIS A 9 -14.35 -12.99 0.64
N LYS A 10 -15.28 -13.78 1.21
CA LYS A 10 -16.71 -13.48 1.16
C LYS A 10 -17.02 -12.15 1.87
N THR A 11 -16.49 -11.96 3.07
CA THR A 11 -16.66 -10.71 3.84
C THR A 11 -16.15 -9.52 3.05
N LEU A 12 -14.98 -9.61 2.41
CA LEU A 12 -14.46 -8.52 1.58
C LEU A 12 -15.39 -8.20 0.41
N LYS A 13 -15.90 -9.22 -0.31
CA LYS A 13 -16.89 -8.99 -1.37
C LYS A 13 -18.17 -8.33 -0.87
N ASP A 14 -18.64 -8.70 0.31
CA ASP A 14 -19.83 -8.10 0.91
C ASP A 14 -19.55 -6.65 1.31
N LEU A 15 -18.37 -6.35 1.86
CA LEU A 15 -17.93 -4.98 2.14
C LEU A 15 -17.85 -4.14 0.87
N GLU A 16 -17.28 -4.68 -0.22
CA GLU A 16 -17.19 -3.98 -1.51
C GLU A 16 -18.57 -3.65 -2.10
N LYS A 17 -19.57 -4.52 -1.90
CA LYS A 17 -20.96 -4.25 -2.29
C LYS A 17 -21.57 -3.11 -1.47
N ILE A 18 -21.29 -3.09 -0.16
CA ILE A 18 -21.80 -2.05 0.74
C ILE A 18 -21.13 -0.69 0.44
N THR A 19 -19.82 -0.68 0.24
CA THR A 19 -19.05 0.55 -0.02
C THR A 19 -19.10 1.00 -1.48
N GLY A 20 -19.65 0.18 -2.38
CA GLY A 20 -19.75 0.44 -3.81
C GLY A 20 -18.40 0.47 -4.53
N SER A 21 -17.31 0.06 -3.88
CA SER A 21 -15.97 0.10 -4.48
C SER A 21 -15.02 -0.94 -3.91
N LYS A 22 -14.11 -1.43 -4.76
CA LYS A 22 -13.00 -2.28 -4.33
C LYS A 22 -12.04 -1.51 -3.43
N LEU A 23 -11.46 -2.20 -2.45
CA LEU A 23 -10.40 -1.62 -1.62
C LEU A 23 -9.13 -1.40 -2.47
N THR A 24 -8.78 -0.15 -2.71
CA THR A 24 -7.52 0.26 -3.36
C THR A 24 -6.56 0.84 -2.34
N LEU A 25 -5.26 0.93 -2.70
CA LEU A 25 -4.28 1.58 -1.84
C LEU A 25 -4.64 3.05 -1.58
N GLY A 26 -5.12 3.78 -2.60
CA GLY A 26 -5.55 5.17 -2.45
C GLY A 26 -6.68 5.32 -1.44
N ARG A 27 -7.67 4.41 -1.45
CA ARG A 27 -8.77 4.42 -0.48
C ARG A 27 -8.32 4.05 0.92
N LEU A 28 -7.37 3.12 1.06
CA LEU A 28 -6.77 2.82 2.35
C LEU A 28 -6.02 4.03 2.93
N ILE A 29 -5.20 4.71 2.11
CA ILE A 29 -4.47 5.92 2.52
C ILE A 29 -5.45 7.02 2.95
N TRP A 30 -6.53 7.23 2.19
CA TRP A 30 -7.61 8.15 2.57
C TRP A 30 -8.24 7.78 3.92
N ALA A 31 -8.57 6.49 4.11
CA ALA A 31 -9.20 6.02 5.33
C ALA A 31 -8.31 6.20 6.56
N ILE A 32 -7.00 5.93 6.44
CA ILE A 32 -6.01 6.18 7.50
C ILE A 32 -6.00 7.67 7.86
N ARG A 33 -5.87 8.56 6.87
CA ARG A 33 -5.86 10.01 7.12
C ARG A 33 -7.13 10.49 7.82
N GLN A 34 -8.29 9.95 7.42
CA GLN A 34 -9.57 10.30 8.04
C GLN A 34 -9.72 9.75 9.45
N ALA A 35 -9.22 8.54 9.71
CA ALA A 35 -9.20 7.96 11.05
C ALA A 35 -8.30 8.76 12.01
N ASP A 36 -7.19 9.31 11.50
CA ASP A 36 -6.27 10.15 12.27
C ASP A 36 -6.75 11.62 12.36
N GLU A 37 -7.87 11.97 11.72
CA GLU A 37 -8.43 13.33 11.66
C GLU A 37 -7.47 14.41 11.13
N ILE A 38 -6.51 14.01 10.28
CA ILE A 38 -5.46 14.91 9.75
C ILE A 38 -5.92 15.57 8.43
N SER A 39 -5.57 16.85 8.28
CA SER A 39 -5.80 17.58 7.03
C SER A 39 -5.03 16.97 5.86
N GLN A 40 -5.55 17.10 4.63
CA GLN A 40 -4.83 16.62 3.44
C GLN A 40 -3.48 17.33 3.25
N VAL A 41 -3.33 18.57 3.74
CA VAL A 41 -2.07 19.30 3.65
C VAL A 41 -1.03 18.69 4.59
N ASP A 42 -1.40 18.40 5.84
CA ASP A 42 -0.47 17.93 6.85
C ASP A 42 -0.09 16.46 6.63
N PHE A 43 -1.04 15.64 6.17
CA PHE A 43 -0.75 14.27 5.79
C PHE A 43 0.17 14.19 4.57
N ALA A 44 0.04 15.12 3.61
CA ALA A 44 0.97 15.20 2.48
C ALA A 44 2.40 15.54 2.94
N LYS A 45 2.55 16.43 3.94
CA LYS A 45 3.85 16.72 4.56
C LYS A 45 4.43 15.47 5.23
N GLN A 46 3.61 14.73 5.99
CA GLN A 46 4.03 13.47 6.63
C GLN A 46 4.53 12.43 5.62
N LEU A 47 3.88 12.34 4.45
CA LEU A 47 4.28 11.43 3.37
C LEU A 47 5.39 11.98 2.45
N PHE A 48 5.87 13.19 2.70
CA PHE A 48 6.87 13.90 1.88
C PHE A 48 6.44 14.06 0.41
N ILE A 49 5.19 14.44 0.17
CA ILE A 49 4.63 14.72 -1.16
C ILE A 49 3.84 16.02 -1.18
N THR A 50 3.46 16.47 -2.37
CA THR A 50 2.56 17.63 -2.51
C THR A 50 1.12 17.24 -2.15
N LYS A 51 0.33 18.19 -1.66
CA LYS A 51 -1.12 18.03 -1.44
C LYS A 51 -1.83 17.53 -2.71
N GLN A 52 -1.46 18.07 -3.88
CA GLN A 52 -2.04 17.66 -5.16
C GLN A 52 -1.76 16.17 -5.43
N HIS A 53 -0.53 15.71 -5.20
CA HIS A 53 -0.19 14.30 -5.37
C HIS A 53 -0.97 13.41 -4.41
N LEU A 54 -1.09 13.79 -3.13
CA LEU A 54 -1.92 13.04 -2.18
C LEU A 54 -3.38 12.99 -2.63
N CYS A 55 -3.93 14.11 -3.09
CA CYS A 55 -5.28 14.21 -3.61
C CYS A 55 -5.50 13.26 -4.81
N ASP A 56 -4.54 13.16 -5.73
CA ASP A 56 -4.59 12.25 -6.88
C ASP A 56 -4.53 10.79 -6.46
N ILE A 57 -3.71 10.48 -5.43
CA ILE A 57 -3.62 9.17 -4.81
C ILE A 57 -4.96 8.76 -4.18
N GLU A 58 -5.53 9.60 -3.31
CA GLU A 58 -6.76 9.30 -2.56
C GLU A 58 -7.97 9.09 -3.49
N ARG A 59 -7.97 9.81 -4.62
CA ARG A 59 -9.01 9.70 -5.64
C ARG A 59 -8.74 8.61 -6.68
N GLY A 60 -7.63 7.87 -6.57
CA GLY A 60 -7.29 6.78 -7.48
C GLY A 60 -6.91 7.24 -8.89
N ARG A 61 -6.60 8.53 -9.09
CA ARG A 61 -6.18 9.06 -10.40
C ARG A 61 -4.77 8.66 -10.77
N LYS A 62 -3.90 8.43 -9.77
CA LYS A 62 -2.51 8.06 -9.98
C LYS A 62 -2.18 6.73 -9.30
N PRO A 63 -1.64 5.73 -10.02
CA PRO A 63 -1.17 4.51 -9.40
C PRO A 63 0.08 4.78 -8.56
N ILE A 64 0.28 3.96 -7.53
CA ILE A 64 1.46 4.02 -6.66
C ILE A 64 2.37 2.84 -7.01
N SER A 65 3.67 3.11 -7.16
CA SER A 65 4.66 2.04 -7.36
C SER A 65 4.83 1.17 -6.09
N PRO A 66 5.19 -0.12 -6.22
CA PRO A 66 5.43 -0.99 -5.05
C PRO A 66 6.47 -0.43 -4.07
N LYS A 67 7.52 0.22 -4.59
CA LYS A 67 8.56 0.86 -3.80
C LYS A 67 8.00 2.01 -2.95
N LEU A 68 7.16 2.85 -3.54
CA LEU A 68 6.55 3.98 -2.84
C LEU A 68 5.50 3.50 -1.83
N ALA A 69 4.71 2.48 -2.18
CA ALA A 69 3.77 1.84 -1.27
C ALA A 69 4.47 1.29 -0.02
N ALA A 70 5.63 0.64 -0.19
CA ALA A 70 6.44 0.16 0.94
C ALA A 70 6.90 1.32 1.85
N LYS A 71 7.35 2.43 1.26
CA LYS A 71 7.76 3.64 1.99
C LYS A 71 6.60 4.25 2.78
N TYR A 72 5.41 4.35 2.18
CA TYR A 72 4.24 4.86 2.90
C TYR A 72 3.81 3.93 4.04
N ALA A 73 3.88 2.62 3.86
CA ALA A 73 3.62 1.67 4.93
C ALA A 73 4.57 1.85 6.12
N GLU A 74 5.86 2.10 5.85
CA GLU A 74 6.86 2.40 6.88
C GLU A 74 6.52 3.69 7.64
N ILE A 75 6.24 4.77 6.93
CA ILE A 75 5.91 6.09 7.52
C ILE A 75 4.64 6.01 8.38
N LEU A 76 3.64 5.26 7.91
CA LEU A 76 2.34 5.17 8.57
C LEU A 76 2.25 4.05 9.61
N GLY A 77 3.29 3.21 9.76
CA GLY A 77 3.30 2.10 10.72
C GLY A 77 2.42 0.89 10.33
N TYR A 78 2.12 0.71 9.05
CA TYR A 78 1.28 -0.38 8.54
C TYR A 78 2.09 -1.49 7.84
N SER A 79 1.43 -2.60 7.53
CA SER A 79 2.06 -3.74 6.87
C SER A 79 2.53 -3.40 5.44
N LYS A 80 3.85 -3.38 5.22
CA LYS A 80 4.48 -3.20 3.88
C LYS A 80 3.90 -4.15 2.84
N ALA A 81 3.73 -5.43 3.21
CA ALA A 81 3.20 -6.44 2.30
C ALA A 81 1.78 -6.09 1.81
N GLN A 82 0.91 -5.54 2.67
CA GLN A 82 -0.44 -5.15 2.27
C GLN A 82 -0.43 -3.94 1.34
N PHE A 83 0.37 -2.92 1.65
CA PHE A 83 0.51 -1.76 0.78
C PHE A 83 1.06 -2.14 -0.60
N ILE A 84 2.11 -2.97 -0.64
CA ILE A 84 2.68 -3.50 -1.88
C ILE A 84 1.64 -4.30 -2.66
N ARG A 85 0.90 -5.20 -1.99
CA ARG A 85 -0.14 -6.02 -2.62
C ARG A 85 -1.21 -5.15 -3.28
N LEU A 86 -1.72 -4.14 -2.57
CA LEU A 86 -2.76 -3.24 -3.09
C LEU A 86 -2.23 -2.38 -4.25
N ALA A 87 -0.99 -1.92 -4.18
CA ALA A 87 -0.35 -1.18 -5.27
C ALA A 87 -0.23 -2.03 -6.55
N LEU A 88 0.22 -3.28 -6.42
CA LEU A 88 0.32 -4.21 -7.55
C LEU A 88 -1.06 -4.62 -8.07
N GLN A 89 -2.03 -4.85 -7.19
CA GLN A 89 -3.39 -5.17 -7.58
C GLN A 89 -4.01 -4.02 -8.40
N ASP A 90 -3.79 -2.77 -8.00
CA ASP A 90 -4.28 -1.59 -8.72
C ASP A 90 -3.69 -1.50 -10.14
N LEU A 91 -2.43 -1.90 -10.33
CA LEU A 91 -1.80 -1.91 -11.66
C LEU A 91 -2.44 -2.97 -12.57
N VAL A 92 -2.59 -4.21 -12.09
CA VAL A 92 -3.19 -5.29 -12.91
C VAL A 92 -4.67 -5.01 -13.19
N ASP A 93 -5.41 -4.44 -12.23
CA ASP A 93 -6.81 -4.06 -12.41
C ASP A 93 -6.98 -2.96 -13.48
N ARG A 94 -6.09 -1.96 -13.50
CA ARG A 94 -6.08 -0.89 -14.52
C ARG A 94 -5.79 -1.40 -15.92
N ASP A 95 -4.94 -2.42 -16.03
CA ASP A 95 -4.60 -3.05 -17.31
C ASP A 95 -5.67 -4.06 -17.77
N GLY A 96 -6.78 -4.20 -17.03
CA GLY A 96 -7.88 -5.11 -17.36
C GLY A 96 -7.52 -6.58 -17.17
N LEU A 97 -6.47 -6.89 -16.42
CA LEU A 97 -6.03 -8.25 -16.17
C LEU A 97 -6.85 -8.88 -15.03
N ASN A 98 -7.53 -9.98 -15.32
CA ASN A 98 -8.38 -10.69 -14.36
C ASN A 98 -7.57 -11.61 -13.44
N VAL A 99 -6.65 -11.03 -12.66
CA VAL A 99 -5.74 -11.78 -11.77
C VAL A 99 -5.74 -11.21 -10.35
N GLN A 100 -5.38 -12.04 -9.37
CA GLN A 100 -5.26 -11.65 -7.98
C GLN A 100 -3.79 -11.70 -7.54
N VAL A 101 -3.31 -10.62 -6.92
CA VAL A 101 -1.94 -10.52 -6.42
C VAL A 101 -1.83 -11.07 -4.99
N GLU A 102 -0.93 -12.04 -4.80
CA GLU A 102 -0.48 -12.52 -3.49
C GLU A 102 1.01 -12.17 -3.28
N ILE A 103 1.36 -11.77 -2.05
CA ILE A 103 2.75 -11.51 -1.67
C ILE A 103 3.26 -12.67 -0.83
N ILE A 104 4.31 -13.33 -1.31
CA ILE A 104 5.01 -14.39 -0.61
C ILE A 104 6.31 -13.79 -0.05
N PRO A 105 6.49 -13.69 1.28
CA PRO A 105 7.72 -13.19 1.88
C PRO A 105 8.89 -14.10 1.53
N THR A 106 9.94 -13.54 0.94
CA THR A 106 11.22 -14.24 0.78
C THR A 106 12.12 -13.90 1.96
N LYS A 107 12.82 -14.90 2.51
CA LYS A 107 13.93 -14.63 3.43
C LYS A 107 15.01 -13.91 2.62
N ARG A 108 15.29 -12.64 2.92
CA ARG A 108 16.52 -12.01 2.41
C ARG A 108 17.70 -12.84 2.93
N ARG A 109 18.50 -13.41 2.03
CA ARG A 109 19.88 -13.80 2.39
C ARG A 109 20.54 -12.55 2.97
N GLY A 110 21.05 -12.63 4.19
CA GLY A 110 21.64 -11.50 4.89
C GLY A 110 22.68 -10.82 4.00
N LYS A 111 22.64 -9.49 3.93
CA LYS A 111 23.75 -8.71 3.38
C LYS A 111 24.89 -8.86 4.39
N HIS A 112 25.93 -9.60 4.03
CA HIS A 112 27.21 -9.61 4.75
C HIS A 112 27.73 -8.16 4.72
N HIS A 113 27.71 -7.47 5.86
CA HIS A 113 28.44 -6.21 6.00
C HIS A 113 29.90 -6.61 6.22
N ASP A 114 30.70 -6.47 5.17
CA ASP A 114 32.15 -6.66 5.24
C ASP A 114 32.75 -5.39 5.85
N ASP A 115 32.92 -5.39 7.17
CA ASP A 115 33.60 -4.32 7.93
C ASP A 115 35.14 -4.41 7.87
N SER A 116 35.68 -5.12 6.86
CA SER A 116 37.13 -5.29 6.69
C SER A 116 37.77 -4.15 5.88
N ARG A 117 37.51 -2.87 6.23
CA ARG A 117 38.27 -1.71 5.68
C ARG A 117 38.43 -0.55 6.68
N MET A 118 38.86 -0.85 7.90
CA MET A 118 39.48 0.13 8.82
C MET A 118 40.73 -0.48 9.46
N ALA A 119 41.78 -0.65 8.66
CA ALA A 119 43.16 -0.81 9.13
C ALA A 119 44.11 -0.63 7.93
N ALA A 120 44.50 0.62 7.67
CA ALA A 120 45.74 0.99 6.98
C ALA A 120 46.00 2.47 7.27
#